data_AF-A0A414AFY0-F1
#
_entry.id   AF-A0A414AFY0-F1
#
_cell.length_a   1.000
_cell.length_b   1.000
_cell.length_c   1.000
_cell.angle_alpha   90.00
_cell.angle_beta   90.00
_cell.angle_gamma   90.00
#
_symmetry.space_group_name_H-M   'P 1'
#
loop_
_entity.id
_entity.type
_entity.pdbx_description
1 polymer ?
#
loop_
_entity_poly.entity_id
_entity_poly.type
_entity_poly.pdbx_seq_one_letter_code
_entity_poly.pdbx_strand_id
1 'polypeptide(L)'
;MKQIEKWMTENGIIYRHAKWGNPYYFNDGFSVSGLIVTFDFYIDPDASHKMATFERYMKRKKSYKCMCYKYGIGFWFRILTVPDDIKLEEHEQRVSDATEAFWQAEHARRQAAQATA
;
A
#
# COMPACT_ATOMS: atom_id res chain seq x y z
N MET A 1 1.57 -12.42 10.50
CA MET A 1 1.90 -12.70 9.08
C MET A 1 2.61 -14.03 8.85
N LYS A 2 3.41 -14.55 9.80
CA LYS A 2 4.16 -15.83 9.69
C LYS A 2 3.41 -17.02 9.03
N GLN A 3 2.12 -17.22 9.31
CA GLN A 3 1.34 -18.29 8.68
C GLN A 3 1.10 -18.07 7.17
N ILE A 4 0.88 -16.82 6.75
CA ILE A 4 0.75 -16.46 5.33
C ILE A 4 2.09 -16.62 4.63
N GLU A 5 3.16 -16.12 5.26
CA GLU A 5 4.54 -16.24 4.77
C GLU A 5 4.92 -17.71 4.54
N LYS A 6 4.67 -18.58 5.52
CA LYS A 6 4.88 -20.03 5.39
C LYS A 6 4.09 -20.62 4.22
N TRP A 7 2.80 -20.32 4.13
CA TRP A 7 1.95 -20.82 3.05
C TRP A 7 2.43 -20.35 1.67
N MET A 8 2.87 -19.10 1.54
CA MET A 8 3.42 -18.57 0.29
C MET A 8 4.71 -19.29 -0.11
N THR A 9 5.62 -19.50 0.83
CA THR A 9 6.86 -20.26 0.60
C THR A 9 6.55 -21.68 0.14
N GLU A 10 5.59 -22.37 0.77
CA GLU A 10 5.16 -23.73 0.38
C GLU A 10 4.51 -23.80 -1.01
N ASN A 11 3.94 -22.70 -1.50
CA ASN A 11 3.31 -22.61 -2.82
C ASN A 11 4.21 -21.93 -3.87
N GLY A 12 5.50 -21.71 -3.57
CA GLY A 12 6.45 -21.09 -4.50
C GLY A 12 6.09 -19.66 -4.89
N ILE A 13 5.41 -18.93 -4.01
CA ILE A 13 5.00 -17.53 -4.22
C ILE A 13 6.05 -16.60 -3.64
N ILE A 14 6.56 -15.69 -4.48
CA ILE A 14 7.58 -14.71 -4.09
C ILE A 14 6.92 -13.55 -3.35
N TYR A 15 7.46 -13.22 -2.17
CA TYR A 15 7.05 -12.06 -1.38
C TYR A 15 8.25 -11.37 -0.74
N ARG A 16 8.04 -10.12 -0.31
CA ARG A 16 8.99 -9.37 0.53
C ARG A 16 8.27 -8.57 1.61
N HIS A 17 8.92 -8.37 2.74
CA HIS A 17 8.43 -7.42 3.75
C HIS A 17 8.56 -5.99 3.24
N ALA A 18 7.57 -5.17 3.56
CA ALA A 18 7.60 -3.75 3.28
C ALA A 18 6.97 -2.98 4.44
N LYS A 19 7.36 -1.71 4.53
CA LYS A 19 6.75 -0.73 5.41
C LYS A 19 6.00 0.29 4.57
N TRP A 20 4.78 0.62 4.97
CA TRP A 20 3.97 1.68 4.40
C TRP A 20 3.80 2.81 5.42
N GLY A 21 3.53 4.01 4.93
CA GLY A 21 3.72 5.24 5.69
C GLY A 21 5.02 5.91 5.28
N ASN A 22 5.04 7.24 5.36
CA ASN A 22 6.18 8.05 4.94
C ASN A 22 6.78 8.77 6.16
N PRO A 23 7.76 8.16 6.85
CA PRO A 23 8.36 8.76 8.02
C PRO A 23 9.25 9.97 7.68
N TYR A 24 9.50 10.29 6.40
CA TYR A 24 10.47 11.31 5.99
C TYR A 24 9.82 12.59 5.45
N TYR A 25 8.69 12.51 4.76
CA TYR A 25 8.02 13.73 4.23
C TYR A 25 7.29 14.53 5.31
N PHE A 26 6.61 13.85 6.23
CA PHE A 26 5.88 14.50 7.34
C PHE A 26 6.63 14.39 8.67
N ASN A 27 7.76 13.68 8.69
CA ASN A 27 8.63 13.47 9.86
C ASN A 27 7.89 13.05 11.16
N ASP A 28 6.78 12.32 11.01
CA ASP A 28 5.93 11.90 12.11
C ASP A 28 6.24 10.48 12.60
N GLY A 29 7.22 9.82 11.97
CA GLY A 29 7.65 8.46 12.30
C GLY A 29 6.61 7.38 12.01
N PHE A 30 5.49 7.71 11.35
CA PHE A 30 4.42 6.75 11.11
C PHE A 30 4.88 5.67 10.12
N SER A 31 4.72 4.40 10.52
CA SER A 31 4.86 3.28 9.61
C SER A 31 4.04 2.07 10.06
N VAL A 32 3.53 1.32 9.09
CA VAL A 32 2.91 0.01 9.26
C VAL A 32 3.66 -1.04 8.45
N SER A 33 3.71 -2.27 8.95
CA SER A 33 4.45 -3.36 8.30
C SER A 33 3.51 -4.36 7.62
N GLY A 34 3.92 -4.88 6.48
CA GLY A 34 3.14 -5.82 5.68
C GLY A 34 4.00 -6.59 4.68
N LEU A 35 3.33 -7.18 3.68
CA LEU A 35 3.96 -7.95 2.61
C LEU A 35 3.61 -7.38 1.24
N ILE A 36 4.60 -7.36 0.35
CA ILE A 36 4.42 -7.20 -1.09
C ILE A 36 4.57 -8.57 -1.72
N VAL A 37 3.58 -8.97 -2.51
CA VAL A 37 3.57 -10.21 -3.30
C VAL A 37 3.53 -9.82 -4.77
N THR A 38 4.35 -10.43 -5.60
CA THR A 38 4.44 -10.08 -7.02
C THR A 38 4.22 -11.31 -7.89
N PHE A 39 3.38 -11.16 -8.91
CA PHE A 39 3.18 -12.14 -9.98
C PHE A 39 3.61 -11.47 -11.28
N ASP A 40 4.72 -11.94 -11.85
CA ASP A 40 5.26 -11.46 -13.11
C ASP A 40 4.98 -12.47 -14.22
N PHE A 41 4.15 -12.08 -15.18
CA PHE A 41 3.67 -12.96 -16.25
C PHE A 41 4.67 -13.05 -17.42
N TYR A 42 5.74 -12.24 -17.44
CA TYR A 42 6.86 -12.43 -18.37
C TYR A 42 7.85 -13.47 -17.85
N ILE A 43 8.11 -13.45 -16.54
CA ILE A 43 9.17 -14.26 -15.93
C ILE A 43 8.66 -15.63 -15.48
N ASP A 44 7.48 -15.68 -14.87
CA ASP A 44 6.93 -16.91 -14.30
C ASP A 44 5.78 -17.45 -15.16
N PRO A 45 5.98 -18.54 -15.93
CA PRO A 45 4.93 -19.11 -16.77
C PRO A 45 3.75 -19.67 -15.94
N ASP A 46 3.95 -19.92 -14.64
CA ASP A 46 2.92 -20.39 -13.72
C ASP A 46 2.28 -19.25 -12.90
N ALA A 47 2.65 -17.98 -13.18
CA ALA A 47 2.17 -16.81 -12.45
C ALA A 47 0.65 -16.74 -12.34
N SER A 48 -0.06 -17.06 -13.44
CA SER A 48 -1.53 -17.04 -13.49
C SER A 48 -2.15 -18.03 -12.50
N HIS A 49 -1.64 -19.26 -12.46
CA HIS A 49 -2.15 -20.30 -11.56
C HIS A 49 -1.84 -19.97 -10.09
N LYS A 50 -0.60 -19.53 -9.81
CA LYS A 50 -0.19 -19.11 -8.47
C LYS A 50 -1.01 -17.93 -7.97
N MET A 51 -1.26 -16.93 -8.82
CA MET A 51 -2.10 -15.78 -8.49
C MET A 51 -3.53 -16.20 -8.15
N ALA A 52 -4.16 -17.06 -8.96
CA ALA A 52 -5.51 -17.55 -8.70
C ALA A 52 -5.60 -18.33 -7.36
N THR A 53 -4.59 -19.14 -7.07
CA THR A 53 -4.49 -19.89 -5.80
C THR A 53 -4.29 -18.95 -4.61
N PHE A 54 -3.42 -17.95 -4.77
CA PHE A 54 -3.19 -16.88 -3.79
C PHE A 54 -4.45 -16.08 -3.47
N GLU A 55 -5.18 -15.61 -4.49
CA GLU A 55 -6.42 -14.86 -4.29
C GLU A 55 -7.48 -15.68 -3.55
N ARG A 56 -7.62 -16.96 -3.90
CA ARG A 56 -8.52 -17.88 -3.22
C ARG A 56 -8.15 -18.08 -1.76
N TYR A 57 -6.84 -18.17 -1.47
CA TYR A 57 -6.35 -18.27 -0.10
C TYR A 57 -6.63 -16.99 0.69
N MET A 58 -6.30 -15.82 0.14
CA MET A 58 -6.48 -14.54 0.81
C MET A 58 -7.95 -14.17 1.06
N LYS A 59 -8.87 -14.54 0.16
CA LYS A 59 -10.33 -14.34 0.36
C LYS A 59 -10.86 -14.94 1.66
N ARG A 60 -10.21 -16.02 2.16
CA ARG A 60 -10.56 -16.70 3.42
C ARG A 60 -9.92 -16.07 4.67
N LYS A 61 -8.93 -15.18 4.51
CA LYS A 61 -8.15 -14.61 5.61
C LYS A 61 -8.68 -13.22 5.99
N LYS A 62 -9.80 -13.20 6.74
CA LYS A 62 -10.52 -11.97 7.12
C LYS A 62 -9.74 -11.00 8.00
N SER A 63 -8.69 -11.44 8.67
CA SER A 63 -7.81 -10.59 9.49
C SER A 63 -6.82 -9.76 8.69
N TYR A 64 -6.80 -9.91 7.36
CA TYR A 64 -5.89 -9.22 6.47
C TYR A 64 -6.64 -8.48 5.37
N LYS A 65 -6.16 -7.29 5.04
CA LYS A 65 -6.52 -6.59 3.80
C LYS A 65 -5.52 -6.98 2.71
N CYS A 66 -6.05 -7.35 1.55
CA CYS A 66 -5.26 -7.64 0.35
C CYS A 66 -5.71 -6.68 -0.77
N MET A 67 -4.83 -5.77 -1.17
CA MET A 67 -5.07 -4.80 -2.25
C MET A 67 -4.27 -5.20 -3.49
N CYS A 68 -4.88 -5.14 -4.67
CA CYS A 68 -4.27 -5.55 -5.94
C CYS A 68 -3.93 -4.33 -6.79
N TYR A 69 -2.76 -4.36 -7.42
CA TYR A 69 -2.25 -3.29 -8.27
C TYR A 69 -1.60 -3.90 -9.51
N LYS A 70 -1.90 -3.34 -10.68
CA LYS A 70 -1.29 -3.77 -11.94
C LYS A 70 0.02 -3.01 -12.19
N TYR A 71 1.05 -3.69 -12.67
CA TYR A 71 2.29 -3.07 -13.15
C TYR A 71 2.76 -3.77 -14.42
N GLY A 72 2.81 -3.04 -15.54
CA GLY A 72 3.08 -3.66 -16.85
C GLY A 72 2.08 -4.79 -17.14
N ILE A 73 2.59 -6.00 -17.38
CA ILE A 73 1.78 -7.22 -17.53
C ILE A 73 1.67 -8.06 -16.23
N GLY A 74 2.26 -7.60 -15.13
CA GLY A 74 2.24 -8.26 -13.84
C GLY A 74 1.26 -7.62 -12.86
N PHE A 75 1.10 -8.28 -11.71
CA PHE A 75 0.29 -7.81 -10.59
C PHE A 75 1.09 -7.86 -9.30
N TRP A 76 1.01 -6.81 -8.51
CA TRP A 76 1.54 -6.81 -7.16
C TRP A 76 0.41 -6.60 -6.17
N PHE A 77 0.52 -7.27 -5.03
CA PHE A 77 -0.45 -7.21 -3.96
C PHE A 77 0.20 -6.64 -2.71
N ARG A 78 -0.50 -5.71 -2.07
CA ARG A 78 -0.21 -5.25 -0.71
C ARG A 78 -1.04 -6.09 0.27
N ILE A 79 -0.37 -6.65 1.27
CA ILE A 79 -1.03 -7.32 2.38
C ILE A 79 -0.69 -6.61 3.68
N LEU A 80 -1.72 -6.15 4.37
CA LEU A 80 -1.65 -5.58 5.71
C LEU A 80 -2.60 -6.34 6.63
N THR A 81 -2.39 -6.26 7.94
CA THR A 81 -3.46 -6.63 8.87
C THR A 81 -4.59 -5.61 8.71
N VAL A 82 -5.85 -6.00 8.95
CA VAL A 82 -6.98 -5.05 8.87
C VAL A 82 -6.75 -3.82 9.77
N PRO A 83 -6.29 -3.95 11.03
CA PRO A 83 -5.99 -2.78 11.86
C PRO A 83 -4.89 -1.86 11.27
N ASP A 84 -3.87 -2.44 10.65
CA ASP A 84 -2.78 -1.66 10.05
C ASP A 84 -3.21 -0.96 8.76
N ASP A 85 -4.10 -1.57 7.98
CA ASP A 85 -4.68 -0.96 6.79
C ASP A 85 -5.55 0.26 7.16
N ILE A 86 -6.38 0.13 8.21
CA ILE A 86 -7.18 1.24 8.74
C ILE A 86 -6.28 2.40 9.22
N LYS A 87 -5.24 2.09 10.00
CA LYS A 87 -4.28 3.12 10.46
C LYS A 87 -3.59 3.82 9.30
N LEU A 88 -3.25 3.07 8.25
CA LEU A 88 -2.63 3.62 7.06
C LEU A 88 -3.59 4.56 6.32
N GLU A 89 -4.86 4.15 6.15
CA GLU A 89 -5.89 4.98 5.52
C GLU A 89 -6.14 6.28 6.31
N GLU A 90 -6.26 6.20 7.64
CA GLU A 90 -6.39 7.37 8.52
C GLU A 90 -5.17 8.29 8.44
N HIS A 91 -3.97 7.73 8.33
CA HIS A 91 -2.74 8.51 8.16
C HIS A 91 -2.69 9.21 6.80
N GLU A 92 -2.98 8.49 5.73
CA GLU A 92 -3.03 9.02 4.36
C GLU A 92 -4.08 10.14 4.25
N GLN A 93 -5.24 10.00 4.90
CA GLN A 93 -6.26 11.04 4.95
C GLN A 93 -5.75 12.30 5.68
N ARG A 94 -5.16 12.16 6.87
CA ARG A 94 -4.59 13.31 7.61
C ARG A 94 -3.51 14.04 6.82
N VAL A 95 -2.68 13.31 6.09
CA VAL A 95 -1.66 13.86 5.20
C VAL A 95 -2.30 14.65 4.05
N SER A 96 -3.34 14.09 3.43
CA SER A 96 -4.10 14.75 2.37
C SER A 96 -4.73 16.05 2.87
N ASP A 97 -5.41 16.02 4.01
CA ASP A 97 -6.08 17.19 4.60
C ASP A 97 -5.07 18.29 4.95
N ALA A 98 -3.92 17.93 5.53
CA ALA A 98 -2.86 18.89 5.84
C ALA A 98 -2.25 19.52 4.57
N THR A 99 -2.10 18.73 3.50
CA THR A 99 -1.58 19.21 2.21
C THR A 99 -2.56 20.19 1.55
N GLU A 100 -3.85 19.85 1.55
CA GLU A 100 -4.92 20.70 1.03
C GLU A 100 -4.97 22.04 1.80
N ALA A 101 -4.97 21.98 3.13
CA ALA A 101 -4.98 23.18 3.97
C ALA A 101 -3.77 24.10 3.73
N PHE A 102 -2.58 23.50 3.54
CA PHE A 102 -1.38 24.26 3.18
C PHE A 102 -1.55 25.01 1.85
N TRP A 103 -2.03 24.32 0.81
CA TRP A 103 -2.21 24.94 -0.50
C TRP A 103 -3.28 26.03 -0.48
N GLN A 104 -4.38 25.84 0.24
CA GLN A 104 -5.40 26.88 0.40
C GLN A 104 -4.84 28.14 1.07
N ALA A 105 -4.07 27.98 2.16
CA ALA A 105 -3.42 29.11 2.83
C ALA A 105 -2.40 29.83 1.92
N GLU A 106 -1.59 29.07 1.18
CA GLU A 106 -0.60 29.64 0.25
C GLU A 106 -1.27 30.35 -0.93
N HIS A 107 -2.35 29.80 -1.48
CA HIS A 107 -3.13 30.46 -2.53
C HIS A 107 -3.73 31.78 -2.03
N ALA A 108 -4.33 31.79 -0.84
CA ALA A 108 -4.87 33.02 -0.24
C ALA A 108 -3.78 34.09 -0.03
N ARG A 109 -2.60 33.68 0.46
CA ARG A 109 -1.45 34.58 0.65
C ARG A 109 -1.00 35.21 -0.68
N ARG A 110 -0.93 34.43 -1.76
CA ARG A 110 -0.55 34.94 -3.09
C ARG A 110 -1.57 35.91 -3.66
N GLN A 111 -2.86 35.62 -3.50
CA GLN A 111 -3.93 36.54 -3.92
C GLN A 111 -3.86 37.87 -3.17
N ALA A 112 -3.66 37.84 -1.86
CA ALA A 112 -3.52 39.05 -1.05
C ALA A 112 -2.29 39.89 -1.48
N ALA A 113 -1.15 39.24 -1.76
CA ALA A 113 0.06 39.91 -2.23
C ALA A 113 -0.12 40.55 -3.62
N GLN A 114 -0.87 39.91 -4.52
CA GLN A 114 -1.21 40.49 -5.83
C GLN A 114 -2.21 41.64 -5.75
N ALA A 115 -3.14 41.62 -4.79
CA ALA A 115 -4.10 42.71 -4.58
C ALA A 115 -3.47 43.95 -3.92
N THR A 116 -2.26 43.81 -3.36
CA THR A 116 -1.53 44.88 -2.66
C THR A 116 -0.28 45.36 -3.43
N ALA A 117 -0.01 44.78 -4.60
CA ALA A 117 1.06 45.18 -5.52
C ALA A 117 0.48 46.02 -6.68
#